data_AF-A0A929TT37-F1
#
_entry.id   AF-A0A929TT37-F1
#
_cell.length_a   1.000
_cell.length_b   1.000
_cell.length_c   1.000
_cell.angle_alpha   90.00
_cell.angle_beta   90.00
_cell.angle_gamma   90.00
#
_symmetry.space_group_name_H-M   'P 1'
#
loop_
_entity.id
_entity.type
_entity.pdbx_description
1 polymer ?
#
loop_
_entity_poly.entity_id
_entity_poly.type
_entity_poly.pdbx_seq_one_letter_code
_entity_poly.pdbx_strand_id
1 'polypeptide(L)'
;MGLDNTPAKQDGFNSQIGFIIACVGSAVGMGNLWRFPVLVSAWGGMTFLIPYFIFVILIGSTGVVEEIALGRSTGKGPIGAFGAAMAHAGKSRKVGESIGIIPTIGSLALAIGYSCVVGWIFKYVVMAFTGKVFAMGTNMDIIGTTFGTTASAFGNNIWIVIALIVNFAIMAFGVADGIEKANKLMMPLLFVMMIGLAVYIGIQPGAVNGYKY
;
A
#
# COMPACT_ATOMS: atom_id res chain seq x y z
N MET A 1 -10.57 -23.70 38.65
CA MET A 1 -10.04 -22.65 37.75
C MET A 1 -10.59 -22.97 36.36
N GLY A 2 -11.72 -22.36 36.00
CA GLY A 2 -12.38 -22.60 34.71
C GLY A 2 -11.57 -21.94 33.61
N LEU A 3 -11.10 -22.74 32.64
CA LEU A 3 -10.60 -22.23 31.38
C LEU A 3 -11.79 -21.61 30.65
N ASP A 4 -11.84 -20.29 30.61
CA ASP A 4 -12.74 -19.56 29.73
C ASP A 4 -12.37 -19.88 28.28
N ASN A 5 -13.07 -20.87 27.72
CA ASN A 5 -12.95 -21.30 26.32
C ASN A 5 -13.83 -20.44 25.39
N THR A 6 -14.09 -19.18 25.75
CA THR A 6 -14.65 -18.24 24.79
C THR A 6 -13.55 -17.93 23.76
N PRO A 7 -13.67 -18.31 22.48
CA PRO A 7 -12.69 -17.92 21.48
C PRO A 7 -12.58 -16.40 21.51
N ALA A 8 -11.36 -15.89 21.70
CA ALA A 8 -11.09 -14.46 21.69
C ALA A 8 -11.79 -13.85 20.45
N LYS A 9 -12.71 -12.92 20.70
CA LYS A 9 -13.46 -12.25 19.63
C LYS A 9 -12.45 -11.64 18.66
N GLN A 10 -12.43 -12.12 17.42
CA GLN A 10 -11.56 -11.56 16.39
C GLN A 10 -11.88 -10.07 16.22
N ASP A 11 -10.85 -9.25 16.31
CA ASP A 11 -10.96 -7.81 16.05
C ASP A 11 -11.29 -7.57 14.58
N GLY A 12 -12.05 -6.52 14.31
CA GLY A 12 -12.60 -6.25 12.99
C GLY A 12 -12.99 -4.78 12.82
N PHE A 13 -13.45 -4.42 11.63
CA PHE A 13 -13.83 -3.05 11.33
C PHE A 13 -15.14 -2.66 12.05
N ASN A 14 -15.16 -1.47 12.64
CA ASN A 14 -16.32 -0.90 13.32
C ASN A 14 -17.35 -0.33 12.34
N SER A 15 -16.95 -0.01 11.11
CA SER A 15 -17.84 0.57 10.11
C SER A 15 -17.57 0.08 8.70
N GLN A 16 -18.62 -0.01 7.88
CA GLN A 16 -18.50 -0.35 6.46
C GLN A 16 -17.62 0.66 5.71
N ILE A 17 -17.77 1.95 6.01
CA ILE A 17 -16.93 3.01 5.45
C ILE A 17 -15.46 2.82 5.87
N GLY A 18 -15.21 2.45 7.13
CA GLY A 18 -13.87 2.13 7.61
C GLY A 18 -13.22 0.98 6.87
N PHE A 19 -13.97 -0.10 6.63
CA PHE A 19 -13.51 -1.21 5.79
C PHE A 19 -13.20 -0.76 4.36
N ILE A 20 -14.11 -0.03 3.71
CA ILE A 20 -13.90 0.46 2.33
C ILE A 20 -12.67 1.36 2.23
N ILE A 21 -12.52 2.34 3.13
CA ILE A 21 -11.37 3.25 3.14
C ILE A 21 -10.08 2.47 3.40
N ALA A 22 -10.08 1.46 4.27
CA ALA A 22 -8.92 0.61 4.49
C ALA A 22 -8.56 -0.23 3.24
N CYS A 23 -9.55 -0.78 2.53
CA CYS A 23 -9.32 -1.45 1.24
C CYS A 23 -8.73 -0.50 0.20
N VAL A 24 -9.26 0.73 0.09
CA VAL A 24 -8.71 1.76 -0.80
C VAL A 24 -7.29 2.13 -0.38
N GLY A 25 -7.01 2.28 0.91
CA GLY A 25 -5.66 2.56 1.42
C GLY A 25 -4.67 1.43 1.20
N SER A 26 -5.14 0.17 1.16
CA SER A 26 -4.29 -0.97 0.78
C SER A 26 -3.98 -0.98 -0.73
N ALA A 27 -4.87 -0.45 -1.57
CA ALA A 27 -4.70 -0.42 -3.03
C ALA A 27 -3.94 0.82 -3.52
N VAL A 28 -4.15 1.96 -2.87
CA VAL A 28 -3.54 3.25 -3.21
C VAL A 28 -2.24 3.41 -2.44
N GLY A 29 -1.12 3.40 -3.15
CA GLY A 29 0.18 3.58 -2.53
C GLY A 29 1.28 4.01 -3.50
N MET A 30 2.52 3.66 -3.15
CA MET A 30 3.70 4.05 -3.91
C MET A 30 3.71 3.51 -5.35
N GLY A 31 3.02 2.39 -5.59
CA GLY A 31 2.81 1.87 -6.94
C GLY A 31 2.16 2.91 -7.87
N ASN A 32 1.14 3.63 -7.38
CA ASN A 32 0.43 4.66 -8.15
C ASN A 32 1.23 5.95 -8.25
N LEU A 33 1.97 6.33 -7.21
CA LEU A 33 2.71 7.61 -7.19
C LEU A 33 4.00 7.57 -8.01
N TRP A 34 4.72 6.44 -8.03
CA TRP A 34 6.04 6.33 -8.64
C TRP A 34 6.05 5.36 -9.82
N ARG A 35 5.65 4.11 -9.62
CA ARG A 35 5.79 3.08 -10.65
C ARG A 35 4.88 3.33 -11.84
N PHE A 36 3.63 3.76 -11.59
CA PHE A 36 2.66 4.00 -12.64
C PHE A 36 3.12 5.10 -13.63
N PRO A 37 3.50 6.33 -13.19
CA PRO A 37 4.00 7.35 -14.11
C PRO A 37 5.26 6.92 -14.89
N VAL A 38 6.17 6.20 -14.25
CA VAL A 38 7.38 5.66 -14.92
C VAL A 38 7.00 4.69 -16.04
N LEU A 39 6.02 3.81 -15.80
CA LEU A 39 5.54 2.88 -16.83
C LEU A 39 4.77 3.60 -17.94
N VAL A 40 3.90 4.55 -17.60
CA VAL A 40 3.21 5.38 -18.60
C VAL A 40 4.24 6.07 -19.51
N SER A 41 5.27 6.68 -18.92
CA SER A 41 6.33 7.34 -19.70
C SER A 41 7.15 6.37 -20.54
N ALA A 42 7.48 5.18 -20.03
CA ALA A 42 8.32 4.23 -20.76
C ALA A 42 7.58 3.46 -21.86
N TRP A 43 6.25 3.31 -21.76
CA TRP A 43 5.45 2.41 -22.61
C TRP A 43 4.48 3.14 -23.54
N GLY A 44 4.82 4.35 -23.99
CA GLY A 44 4.06 5.08 -25.01
C GLY A 44 2.94 5.98 -24.48
N GLY A 45 3.13 6.54 -23.28
CA GLY A 45 2.30 7.60 -22.72
C GLY A 45 0.85 7.18 -22.56
N MET A 46 -0.07 7.96 -23.14
CA MET A 46 -1.50 7.67 -23.09
C MET A 46 -1.91 6.34 -23.72
N THR A 47 -1.14 5.79 -24.66
CA THR A 47 -1.48 4.50 -25.31
C THR A 47 -1.40 3.33 -24.32
N PHE A 48 -0.49 3.38 -23.35
CA PHE A 48 -0.37 2.40 -22.27
C PHE A 48 -1.66 2.32 -21.42
N LEU A 49 -2.41 3.43 -21.32
CA LEU A 49 -3.62 3.49 -20.50
C LEU A 49 -4.75 2.60 -21.03
N ILE A 50 -4.80 2.34 -22.33
CA ILE A 50 -5.86 1.52 -22.95
C ILE A 50 -5.82 0.08 -22.39
N PRO A 51 -4.74 -0.71 -22.57
CA PRO A 51 -4.67 -2.04 -21.98
C PRO A 51 -4.69 -1.99 -20.45
N TYR A 52 -4.11 -0.94 -19.83
CA TYR A 52 -4.13 -0.77 -18.38
C TYR A 52 -5.57 -0.73 -17.83
N PHE A 53 -6.46 0.10 -18.39
CA PHE A 53 -7.85 0.20 -17.92
C PHE A 53 -8.64 -1.08 -18.17
N ILE A 54 -8.40 -1.76 -19.30
CA ILE A 54 -9.02 -3.07 -19.56
C ILE A 54 -8.65 -4.06 -18.45
N PHE A 55 -7.36 -4.19 -18.13
CA PHE A 55 -6.92 -5.09 -17.05
C PHE A 55 -7.39 -4.65 -15.67
N VAL A 56 -7.41 -3.35 -15.37
CA VAL A 56 -7.93 -2.85 -14.10
C VAL A 56 -9.41 -3.21 -13.91
N ILE A 57 -10.24 -3.03 -14.95
CA ILE A 57 -11.66 -3.37 -14.87
C ILE A 57 -11.84 -4.89 -14.74
N LEU A 58 -11.13 -5.68 -15.54
CA LEU A 58 -11.25 -7.15 -15.52
C LEU A 58 -10.76 -7.74 -14.20
N ILE A 59 -9.54 -7.40 -13.77
CA ILE A 59 -8.92 -7.94 -12.54
C ILE A 59 -9.62 -7.37 -11.30
N GLY A 60 -10.03 -6.10 -11.33
CA GLY A 60 -10.77 -5.48 -10.23
C GLY A 60 -12.15 -6.09 -10.02
N SER A 61 -12.90 -6.33 -11.10
CA SER A 61 -14.25 -6.90 -11.01
C SER A 61 -14.27 -8.38 -10.65
N THR A 62 -13.26 -9.15 -11.05
CA THR A 62 -13.21 -10.60 -10.80
C THR A 62 -12.33 -10.93 -9.59
N GLY A 63 -11.04 -10.60 -9.64
CA GLY A 63 -10.05 -10.96 -8.63
C GLY A 63 -10.31 -10.31 -7.27
N VAL A 64 -10.43 -8.98 -7.21
CA VAL A 64 -10.60 -8.28 -5.91
C VAL A 64 -11.94 -8.66 -5.25
N VAL A 65 -13.00 -8.80 -6.04
CA VAL A 65 -14.31 -9.23 -5.53
C VAL A 65 -14.25 -10.66 -4.98
N GLU A 66 -13.55 -11.56 -5.66
CA GLU A 66 -13.32 -12.94 -5.21
C GLU A 66 -12.54 -12.99 -3.89
N GLU A 67 -11.44 -12.26 -3.78
CA GLU A 67 -10.61 -12.22 -2.56
C GLU A 67 -11.40 -11.74 -1.34
N ILE A 68 -12.19 -10.67 -1.52
CA ILE A 68 -13.05 -10.14 -0.46
C ILE A 68 -14.16 -11.14 -0.10
N ALA A 69 -14.79 -11.79 -1.09
CA ALA A 69 -15.85 -12.77 -0.87
C ALA A 69 -15.32 -14.02 -0.15
N LEU A 70 -14.14 -14.51 -0.55
CA LEU A 70 -13.48 -15.66 0.06
C LEU A 70 -13.05 -15.36 1.51
N GLY A 71 -12.45 -14.19 1.76
CA GLY A 71 -12.09 -13.76 3.11
C GLY A 71 -13.32 -13.62 4.02
N ARG A 72 -14.38 -12.97 3.52
CA ARG A 72 -15.62 -12.75 4.28
C ARG A 72 -16.39 -14.03 4.56
N SER A 73 -16.44 -14.96 3.61
CA SER A 73 -17.15 -16.24 3.79
C SER A 73 -16.46 -17.18 4.76
N THR A 74 -15.12 -17.13 4.84
CA THR A 74 -14.32 -18.04 5.67
C THR A 74 -13.94 -17.46 7.04
N GLY A 75 -13.94 -16.13 7.18
CA GLY A 75 -13.51 -15.43 8.41
C GLY A 75 -12.05 -15.70 8.77
N LYS A 76 -11.21 -15.99 7.78
CA LYS A 76 -9.82 -16.45 7.97
C LYS A 76 -8.86 -15.69 7.05
N GLY A 77 -7.60 -15.62 7.48
CA GLY A 77 -6.51 -15.18 6.61
C GLY A 77 -6.23 -16.16 5.46
N PRO A 78 -5.33 -15.83 4.52
CA PRO A 78 -5.16 -16.55 3.24
C PRO A 78 -5.02 -18.07 3.39
N ILE A 79 -4.08 -18.54 4.22
CA ILE A 79 -3.85 -19.98 4.46
C ILE A 79 -5.14 -20.70 4.90
N GLY A 80 -5.85 -20.12 5.88
CA GLY A 80 -7.07 -20.70 6.41
C GLY A 80 -8.26 -20.60 5.45
N ALA A 81 -8.31 -19.55 4.63
CA ALA A 81 -9.37 -19.32 3.65
C ALA A 81 -9.29 -20.33 2.50
N PHE A 82 -8.10 -20.54 1.92
CA PHE A 82 -7.89 -21.57 0.90
C PHE A 82 -8.11 -22.99 1.45
N GLY A 83 -7.67 -23.26 2.68
CA GLY A 83 -7.95 -24.52 3.37
C GLY A 83 -9.45 -24.78 3.54
N ALA A 84 -10.22 -23.75 3.93
CA ALA A 84 -11.67 -23.85 4.09
C ALA A 84 -12.39 -24.04 2.75
N ALA A 85 -11.99 -23.32 1.71
CA ALA A 85 -12.55 -23.47 0.36
C ALA A 85 -12.35 -24.89 -0.19
N MET A 86 -11.15 -25.46 -0.04
CA MET A 86 -10.85 -26.82 -0.48
C MET A 86 -11.63 -27.87 0.32
N ALA A 87 -11.79 -27.68 1.63
CA ALA A 87 -12.61 -28.55 2.45
C ALA A 87 -14.10 -28.50 2.04
N HIS A 88 -14.61 -27.31 1.70
CA HIS A 88 -15.98 -27.14 1.21
C HIS A 88 -16.21 -27.85 -0.14
N ALA A 89 -15.18 -27.91 -0.99
CA ALA A 89 -15.20 -28.67 -2.24
C ALA A 89 -14.98 -30.19 -2.07
N GLY A 90 -14.99 -30.72 -0.83
CA GLY A 90 -14.76 -32.14 -0.54
C GLY A 90 -13.31 -32.60 -0.74
N LYS A 91 -12.36 -31.67 -0.88
CA LYS A 91 -10.94 -31.96 -1.07
C LYS A 91 -10.15 -31.80 0.23
N SER A 92 -8.90 -32.28 0.23
CA SER A 92 -8.02 -32.18 1.39
C SER A 92 -7.74 -30.72 1.76
N ARG A 93 -8.07 -30.36 2.99
CA ARG A 93 -7.78 -29.03 3.57
C ARG A 93 -6.30 -28.68 3.53
N LYS A 94 -5.42 -29.65 3.77
CA LYS A 94 -3.96 -29.44 3.75
C LYS A 94 -3.47 -28.93 2.40
N VAL A 95 -4.08 -29.39 1.30
CA VAL A 95 -3.74 -28.92 -0.05
C VAL A 95 -4.10 -27.44 -0.20
N GLY A 96 -5.27 -27.02 0.29
CA GLY A 96 -5.67 -25.62 0.30
C GLY A 96 -4.76 -24.74 1.16
N GLU A 97 -4.39 -25.21 2.35
CA GLU A 97 -3.46 -24.50 3.23
C GLU A 97 -2.09 -24.30 2.56
N SER A 98 -1.56 -25.31 1.87
CA SER A 98 -0.33 -25.19 1.08
C SER A 98 -0.43 -24.15 -0.04
N ILE A 99 -1.56 -24.07 -0.74
CA ILE A 99 -1.79 -23.04 -1.76
C ILE A 99 -1.80 -21.64 -1.13
N GLY A 100 -2.45 -21.48 0.02
CA GLY A 100 -2.52 -20.20 0.73
C GLY A 100 -1.19 -19.69 1.30
N ILE A 101 -0.15 -20.53 1.36
CA ILE A 101 1.21 -20.09 1.70
C ILE A 101 1.77 -19.15 0.63
N ILE A 102 1.47 -19.39 -0.65
CA ILE A 102 1.98 -18.61 -1.79
C ILE A 102 1.64 -17.12 -1.65
N PRO A 103 0.37 -16.69 -1.50
CA PRO A 103 0.05 -15.28 -1.31
C PRO A 103 0.60 -14.73 0.01
N THR A 104 0.70 -15.55 1.05
CA THR A 104 1.26 -15.13 2.36
C THR A 104 2.74 -14.78 2.24
N ILE A 105 3.56 -15.63 1.61
CA ILE A 105 4.97 -15.35 1.34
C ILE A 105 5.11 -14.14 0.40
N GLY A 106 4.25 -14.04 -0.62
CA GLY A 106 4.22 -12.88 -1.51
C GLY A 106 3.99 -11.57 -0.76
N SER A 107 3.02 -11.54 0.15
CA SER A 107 2.75 -10.36 0.99
C SER A 107 3.92 -10.02 1.93
N LEU A 108 4.60 -11.02 2.47
CA LEU A 108 5.79 -10.82 3.32
C LEU A 108 6.96 -10.25 2.51
N ALA A 109 7.26 -10.82 1.35
CA ALA A 109 8.30 -10.31 0.45
C ALA A 109 8.02 -8.85 0.03
N LEU A 110 6.75 -8.54 -0.26
CA LEU A 110 6.34 -7.17 -0.57
C LEU A 110 6.54 -6.24 0.62
N ALA A 111 6.15 -6.66 1.83
CA ALA A 111 6.33 -5.88 3.05
C ALA A 111 7.82 -5.57 3.34
N ILE A 112 8.71 -6.54 3.13
CA ILE A 112 10.16 -6.35 3.27
C ILE A 112 10.64 -5.26 2.31
N GLY A 113 10.32 -5.38 1.01
CA GLY A 113 10.73 -4.38 0.02
C GLY A 113 10.13 -3.00 0.29
N TYR A 114 8.86 -2.94 0.70
CA TYR A 114 8.17 -1.69 1.00
C TYR A 114 8.73 -1.00 2.23
N SER A 115 9.19 -1.74 3.24
CA SER A 115 9.79 -1.15 4.45
C SER A 115 10.99 -0.25 4.13
N CYS A 116 11.80 -0.61 3.13
CA CYS A 116 12.90 0.23 2.65
C CYS A 116 12.40 1.58 2.15
N VAL A 117 11.36 1.57 1.30
CA VAL A 117 10.82 2.78 0.69
C VAL A 117 10.10 3.64 1.73
N VAL A 118 9.37 3.04 2.67
CA VAL A 118 8.76 3.78 3.80
C VAL A 118 9.84 4.46 4.63
N GLY A 119 11.00 3.82 4.86
CA GLY A 119 12.15 4.46 5.50
C GLY A 119 12.61 5.73 4.78
N TRP A 120 12.69 5.70 3.43
CA TRP A 120 13.01 6.91 2.66
C TRP A 120 11.98 8.01 2.90
N ILE A 121 10.68 7.66 2.90
CA ILE A 121 9.60 8.63 3.14
C ILE A 121 9.79 9.32 4.49
N PHE A 122 10.02 8.58 5.58
CA PHE A 122 10.25 9.18 6.91
C PHE A 122 11.45 10.13 6.92
N LYS A 123 12.57 9.74 6.30
CA LYS A 123 13.74 10.61 6.17
C LYS A 123 13.38 11.91 5.43
N TYR A 124 12.70 11.80 4.30
CA TYR A 124 12.31 12.95 3.48
C TYR A 124 11.28 13.85 4.16
N VAL A 125 10.36 13.29 4.96
CA VAL A 125 9.44 14.06 5.80
C VAL A 125 10.23 14.90 6.81
N VAL A 126 11.21 14.33 7.51
CA VAL A 126 12.06 15.09 8.44
C VAL A 126 12.92 16.13 7.70
N MET A 127 13.44 15.81 6.52
CA MET A 127 14.16 16.77 5.69
C MET A 127 13.26 17.92 5.21
N ALA A 128 11.97 17.66 4.96
CA ALA A 128 11.01 18.70 4.61
C ALA A 128 10.76 19.64 5.79
N PHE A 129 10.53 19.11 6.99
CA PHE A 129 10.34 19.94 8.20
C PHE A 129 11.58 20.74 8.62
N THR A 130 12.78 20.22 8.34
CA THR A 130 14.04 20.92 8.62
C THR A 130 14.45 21.90 7.51
N GLY A 131 13.63 22.05 6.46
CA GLY A 131 13.91 22.94 5.33
C GLY A 131 14.99 22.45 4.38
N LYS A 132 15.58 21.28 4.60
CA LYS A 132 16.62 20.70 3.73
C LYS A 132 16.09 20.41 2.34
N VAL A 133 14.85 19.93 2.21
CA VAL A 133 14.23 19.71 0.88
C VAL A 133 14.06 21.02 0.14
N PHE A 134 13.63 22.08 0.83
CA PHE A 134 13.48 23.40 0.24
C PHE A 134 14.84 24.00 -0.19
N ALA A 135 15.88 23.83 0.64
CA ALA A 135 17.22 24.31 0.36
C ALA A 135 17.88 23.65 -0.87
N MET A 136 17.45 22.45 -1.28
CA MET A 136 17.95 21.79 -2.49
C MET A 136 17.46 22.47 -3.78
N GLY A 137 16.36 23.24 -3.72
CA GLY A 137 15.79 23.93 -4.88
C GLY A 137 15.50 22.96 -6.04
N THR A 138 15.88 23.35 -7.26
CA THR A 138 15.74 22.55 -8.48
C THR A 138 17.05 21.91 -8.94
N ASN A 139 18.05 21.82 -8.06
CA ASN A 139 19.36 21.28 -8.42
C ASN A 139 19.33 19.74 -8.44
N MET A 140 19.27 19.17 -9.65
CA MET A 140 19.16 17.72 -9.84
C MET A 140 20.39 16.95 -9.35
N ASP A 141 21.58 17.54 -9.34
CA ASP A 141 22.80 16.87 -8.86
C ASP A 141 22.76 16.69 -7.34
N ILE A 142 22.30 17.72 -6.62
CA ILE A 142 22.13 17.65 -5.16
C ILE A 142 21.00 16.70 -4.79
N ILE A 143 19.86 16.78 -5.48
CA ILE A 143 18.71 15.89 -5.25
C ILE A 143 19.09 14.44 -5.53
N GLY A 144 19.72 14.18 -6.68
CA GLY A 144 20.16 12.85 -7.10
C GLY A 144 21.19 12.26 -6.14
N THR A 145 22.18 13.06 -5.73
CA THR A 145 23.19 12.63 -4.75
C THR A 145 22.57 12.35 -3.39
N THR A 146 21.69 13.22 -2.90
CA THR A 146 21.00 13.06 -1.61
C THR A 146 20.14 11.80 -1.59
N PHE A 147 19.42 11.53 -2.67
CA PHE A 147 18.68 10.28 -2.84
C PHE A 147 19.63 9.09 -2.94
N GLY A 148 20.71 9.18 -3.72
CA GLY A 148 21.72 8.12 -3.87
C GLY A 148 22.35 7.71 -2.54
N THR A 149 22.73 8.66 -1.70
CA THR A 149 23.23 8.41 -0.33
C THR A 149 22.14 7.87 0.60
N THR A 150 20.86 8.18 0.33
CA THR A 150 19.75 7.62 1.09
C THR A 150 19.48 6.17 0.70
N ALA A 151 19.57 5.85 -0.59
CA ALA A 151 19.34 4.53 -1.14
C ALA A 151 20.57 3.60 -1.06
N SER A 152 21.73 4.11 -0.61
CA SER A 152 22.94 3.33 -0.46
C SER A 152 22.88 2.36 0.72
N ALA A 153 23.80 1.40 0.75
CA ALA A 153 24.00 0.53 1.90
C ALA A 153 24.16 1.36 3.18
N PHE A 154 23.43 1.00 4.24
CA PHE A 154 23.36 1.67 5.54
C PHE A 154 22.78 3.10 5.55
N GLY A 155 22.52 3.73 4.41
CA GLY A 155 22.01 5.11 4.30
C GLY A 155 20.57 5.31 4.82
N ASN A 156 19.84 4.21 5.00
CA ASN A 156 18.43 4.20 5.37
C ASN A 156 18.10 3.35 6.62
N ASN A 157 19.05 2.60 7.18
CA ASN A 157 18.73 1.54 8.16
C ASN A 157 18.01 2.07 9.40
N ILE A 158 18.45 3.22 9.93
CA ILE A 158 17.80 3.85 11.10
C ILE A 158 16.34 4.23 10.77
N TRP A 159 16.10 4.76 9.56
CA TRP A 159 14.76 5.17 9.13
C TRP A 159 13.84 3.98 8.87
N ILE A 160 14.38 2.85 8.40
CA ILE A 160 13.63 1.59 8.30
C ILE A 160 13.20 1.13 9.69
N VAL A 161 14.10 1.15 10.68
CA VAL A 161 13.76 0.78 12.06
C VAL A 161 12.66 1.68 12.62
N ILE A 162 12.77 2.99 12.43
CA ILE A 162 11.73 3.95 12.83
C ILE A 162 10.40 3.64 12.13
N ALA A 163 10.41 3.45 10.81
CA ALA A 163 9.22 3.14 10.02
C ALA A 163 8.54 1.85 10.51
N LEU A 164 9.32 0.81 10.80
CA LEU A 164 8.81 -0.45 11.33
C LEU A 164 8.20 -0.26 12.72
N ILE A 165 8.86 0.46 13.63
CA ILE A 165 8.32 0.75 14.96
C ILE A 165 6.96 1.46 14.86
N VAL A 166 6.86 2.48 14.01
CA VAL A 166 5.58 3.20 13.81
C VAL A 166 4.51 2.27 13.25
N ASN A 167 4.86 1.44 12.27
CA ASN A 167 3.92 0.48 11.68
C ASN A 167 3.44 -0.56 12.71
N PHE A 168 4.37 -1.12 13.49
CA PHE A 168 4.03 -2.06 14.58
C PHE A 168 3.20 -1.39 15.68
N ALA A 169 3.46 -0.13 16.01
CA ALA A 169 2.65 0.62 16.96
C ALA A 169 1.20 0.76 16.47
N ILE A 170 0.99 1.12 15.20
CA ILE A 170 -0.37 1.18 14.62
C ILE A 170 -1.04 -0.19 14.64
N MET A 171 -0.32 -1.25 14.27
CA MET A 171 -0.86 -2.62 14.30
C MET A 171 -1.17 -3.11 15.72
N ALA A 172 -0.41 -2.69 16.73
CA ALA A 172 -0.63 -3.07 18.12
C ALA A 172 -1.95 -2.51 18.69
N PHE A 173 -2.48 -1.42 18.13
CA PHE A 173 -3.81 -0.90 18.46
C PHE A 173 -4.95 -1.66 17.75
N GLY A 174 -4.65 -2.69 16.96
CA GLY A 174 -5.66 -3.51 16.29
C GLY A 174 -6.27 -2.88 15.04
N VAL A 175 -7.29 -3.54 14.50
CA VAL A 175 -7.96 -3.19 13.24
C VAL A 175 -8.83 -1.96 13.44
N ALA A 176 -9.73 -1.98 14.42
CA ALA A 176 -10.67 -0.89 14.69
C ALA A 176 -9.98 0.38 15.22
N ASP A 177 -9.11 0.23 16.22
CA ASP A 177 -8.52 1.38 16.92
C ASP A 177 -7.18 1.84 16.32
N GLY A 178 -6.50 0.99 15.56
CA GLY A 178 -5.30 1.34 14.82
C GLY A 178 -5.59 1.64 13.35
N ILE A 179 -5.78 0.56 12.57
CA ILE A 179 -5.81 0.61 11.10
C ILE A 179 -6.96 1.46 10.56
N GLU A 180 -8.18 1.28 11.07
CA GLU A 180 -9.36 1.99 10.60
C GLU A 180 -9.27 3.49 10.89
N LYS A 181 -8.87 3.88 12.11
CA LYS A 181 -8.71 5.29 12.50
C LYS A 181 -7.61 5.98 11.70
N ALA A 182 -6.46 5.32 11.52
CA ALA A 182 -5.37 5.86 10.71
C ALA A 182 -5.82 6.09 9.27
N ASN A 183 -6.47 5.10 8.64
CA ASN A 183 -6.93 5.21 7.25
C ASN A 183 -8.02 6.27 7.07
N LYS A 184 -8.96 6.40 8.00
CA LYS A 184 -10.00 7.44 7.96
C LYS A 184 -9.45 8.86 7.92
N LEU A 185 -8.25 9.09 8.48
CA LEU A 185 -7.57 10.38 8.43
C LEU A 185 -6.61 10.49 7.24
N MET A 186 -5.72 9.51 7.09
CA MET A 186 -4.60 9.58 6.14
C MET A 186 -5.06 9.52 4.69
N MET A 187 -6.08 8.72 4.36
CA MET A 187 -6.53 8.56 2.98
C MET A 187 -7.22 9.80 2.41
N PRO A 188 -8.20 10.42 3.10
CA PRO A 188 -8.75 11.68 2.64
C PRO A 188 -7.70 12.79 2.52
N LEU A 189 -6.77 12.87 3.49
CA LEU A 189 -5.68 13.85 3.46
C LEU A 189 -4.81 13.67 2.22
N LEU A 190 -4.38 12.43 1.94
CA LEU A 190 -3.60 12.11 0.74
C LEU A 190 -4.34 12.55 -0.53
N PHE A 191 -5.64 12.26 -0.63
CA PHE A 191 -6.43 12.60 -1.81
C PHE A 191 -6.54 14.11 -2.02
N VAL A 192 -6.79 14.87 -0.96
CA VAL A 192 -6.82 16.34 -1.00
C VAL A 192 -5.47 16.90 -1.43
N MET A 193 -4.36 16.38 -0.86
CA MET A 193 -3.01 16.78 -1.25
C MET A 193 -2.71 16.48 -2.72
N MET A 194 -3.13 15.32 -3.22
CA MET A 194 -2.94 14.93 -4.63
C MET A 194 -3.73 15.81 -5.60
N ILE A 195 -4.98 16.15 -5.27
CA ILE A 195 -5.77 17.10 -6.08
C ILE A 195 -5.10 18.47 -6.07
N GLY A 196 -4.70 18.96 -4.90
CA GLY A 196 -4.00 20.24 -4.79
C GLY A 196 -2.72 20.28 -5.63
N LEU A 197 -1.93 19.21 -5.60
CA LEU A 197 -0.72 19.07 -6.41
C LEU A 197 -1.03 19.00 -7.91
N ALA A 198 -2.08 18.28 -8.31
CA ALA A 198 -2.50 18.19 -9.71
C ALA A 198 -2.92 19.56 -10.27
N VAL A 199 -3.68 20.34 -9.49
CA VAL A 199 -4.05 21.72 -9.85
C VAL A 199 -2.79 22.59 -9.96
N TYR A 200 -1.88 22.51 -8.99
CA TYR A 200 -0.64 23.28 -9.01
C TYR A 200 0.23 22.97 -10.24
N ILE A 201 0.42 21.69 -10.56
CA ILE A 201 1.18 21.23 -11.73
C ILE A 201 0.50 21.71 -13.02
N GLY A 202 -0.83 21.66 -13.11
CA GLY A 202 -1.59 22.11 -14.27
C GLY A 202 -1.41 23.60 -14.61
N ILE A 203 -1.03 24.41 -13.62
CA ILE A 203 -0.76 25.85 -13.79
C ILE A 203 0.71 26.11 -14.19
N GLN A 204 1.61 25.12 -14.07
CA GLN A 204 3.02 25.30 -14.37
C GLN A 204 3.30 25.40 -15.89
N PRO A 205 4.29 26.23 -16.29
CA PRO A 205 4.77 26.26 -17.67
C PRO A 205 5.21 24.87 -18.14
N GLY A 206 4.70 24.43 -19.29
CA GLY A 206 5.03 23.12 -19.87
C GLY A 206 4.05 21.98 -19.54
N ALA A 207 3.07 22.20 -18.65
CA ALA A 207 2.05 21.20 -18.33
C ALA A 207 1.29 20.69 -19.57
N VAL A 208 0.97 21.60 -20.50
CA VAL A 208 0.29 21.28 -21.77
C VAL A 208 1.09 20.29 -22.62
N ASN A 209 2.42 20.37 -22.62
CA ASN A 209 3.25 19.42 -23.37
C ASN A 209 3.23 18.04 -22.71
N GLY A 210 3.18 17.99 -21.37
CA GLY A 210 3.01 16.74 -20.63
C GLY A 210 1.67 16.05 -20.93
N TYR A 211 0.57 16.79 -21.07
CA TYR A 211 -0.75 16.22 -21.40
C TYR A 211 -0.89 15.77 -22.87
N LYS A 212 -0.05 16.29 -23.77
CA LYS A 212 -0.03 15.87 -25.18
C LYS A 212 0.75 14.58 -25.41
N TYR A 213 1.61 14.22 -24.47
CA TYR A 213 2.46 13.02 -24.48
C TYR A 213 1.67 11.80 -24.00
#